data_AF-A0A8J5TLJ5-F1
#
_entry.id   AF-A0A8J5TLJ5-F1
#
_cell.length_a   1.000
_cell.length_b   1.000
_cell.length_c   1.000
_cell.angle_alpha   90.00
_cell.angle_beta   90.00
_cell.angle_gamma   90.00
#
_symmetry.space_group_name_H-M   'P 1'
#
loop_
_entity.id
_entity.type
_entity.pdbx_description
1 polymer ?
#
loop_
_entity_poly.entity_id
_entity_poly.type
_entity_poly.pdbx_seq_one_letter_code
_entity_poly.pdbx_strand_id
1 'polypeptide(L)'
;MATPPIGLTHAAVHIHHVPPRRRCVRHCGVLIRSAAGTGTGTGSSVAATDTLSAAFWDYNLLFRSQRNECPDPVPLRVTEGAIPPDFPAGTYYLAGPGMFSDDHGSTVHPLDGHGYLRSFRFHPGERTVHYSARYVETAAKREESGDGGGGGASWRFTHRGPFSVLQGGKKVGNVKVMKNVANTSVLRWGGRLLCLWEGGEPYEMDPRTLETLGPFDLLGLAGPNDEKPPGNAPARRTQRPWLQEAGLDVAAHLLRPVLGGVFNMPGKRMLAHYKVDPRRGRLLMVACNAEDMLLPRSNFTFCGQFTHLNCSNHPDFD
;
A
#
# COMPACT_ATOMS: atom_id res chain seq x y z
N MET A 1 44.78 -67.03 21.70
CA MET A 1 43.82 -65.93 21.86
C MET A 1 44.25 -64.81 20.94
N ALA A 2 43.50 -64.57 19.87
CA ALA A 2 43.76 -63.53 18.87
C ALA A 2 42.55 -62.57 18.87
N THR A 3 42.83 -61.29 19.05
CA THR A 3 41.88 -60.16 19.10
C THR A 3 41.57 -59.69 17.67
N PRO A 4 40.31 -59.36 17.34
CA PRO A 4 39.92 -58.93 15.99
C PRO A 4 40.16 -57.42 15.74
N PRO A 5 40.25 -56.97 14.48
CA PRO A 5 40.45 -55.57 14.13
C PRO A 5 39.13 -54.76 14.08
N ILE A 6 39.28 -53.47 14.36
CA ILE A 6 38.25 -52.42 14.45
C ILE A 6 37.84 -51.98 13.04
N GLY A 7 36.53 -51.87 12.79
CA GLY A 7 35.95 -51.43 11.52
C GLY A 7 36.09 -49.93 11.27
N LEU A 8 36.49 -49.58 10.04
CA LEU A 8 36.54 -48.22 9.50
C LEU A 8 35.13 -47.77 9.05
N THR A 9 34.68 -46.64 9.58
CA THR A 9 33.47 -45.92 9.15
C THR A 9 33.79 -45.03 7.94
N HIS A 10 33.13 -45.30 6.80
CA HIS A 10 33.23 -44.45 5.61
C HIS A 10 32.37 -43.18 5.76
N ALA A 11 33.01 -42.01 5.69
CA ALA A 11 32.35 -40.73 5.48
C ALA A 11 32.22 -40.47 3.95
N ALA A 12 30.99 -40.42 3.44
CA ALA A 12 30.71 -40.07 2.05
C ALA A 12 30.55 -38.56 1.91
N VAL A 13 31.49 -37.92 1.22
CA VAL A 13 31.43 -36.51 0.81
C VAL A 13 30.69 -36.44 -0.53
N HIS A 14 29.45 -35.97 -0.52
CA HIS A 14 28.71 -35.68 -1.76
C HIS A 14 29.03 -34.26 -2.25
N ILE A 15 29.90 -34.17 -3.25
CA ILE A 15 30.18 -32.96 -4.03
C ILE A 15 29.08 -32.81 -5.08
N HIS A 16 28.17 -31.84 -4.92
CA HIS A 16 27.20 -31.50 -5.96
C HIS A 16 27.81 -30.56 -7.00
N HIS A 17 27.97 -31.07 -8.22
CA HIS A 17 28.31 -30.32 -9.43
C HIS A 17 27.20 -29.29 -9.77
N VAL A 18 27.61 -28.05 -10.02
CA VAL A 18 26.73 -26.96 -10.51
C VAL A 18 26.68 -27.03 -12.05
N PRO A 19 25.52 -27.25 -12.69
CA PRO A 19 25.40 -27.16 -14.14
C PRO A 19 25.27 -25.68 -14.60
N PRO A 20 25.64 -25.34 -15.85
CA PRO A 20 25.67 -23.96 -16.31
C PRO A 20 24.27 -23.36 -16.51
N ARG A 21 24.19 -22.04 -16.33
CA ARG A 21 22.96 -21.24 -16.34
C ARG A 21 22.25 -21.28 -17.71
N ARG A 22 21.09 -21.93 -17.77
CA ARG A 22 20.11 -21.72 -18.84
C ARG A 22 19.24 -20.52 -18.49
N ARG A 23 19.10 -19.56 -19.42
CA ARG A 23 18.14 -18.44 -19.32
C ARG A 23 16.74 -19.03 -19.22
N CYS A 24 16.14 -18.95 -18.04
CA CYS A 24 14.74 -19.27 -17.81
C CYS A 24 13.98 -17.95 -17.69
N VAL A 25 13.27 -17.58 -18.75
CA VAL A 25 12.24 -16.55 -18.69
C VAL A 25 11.11 -17.15 -17.85
N ARG A 26 11.01 -16.76 -16.58
CA ARG A 26 9.91 -17.17 -15.71
C ARG A 26 8.74 -16.23 -15.95
N HIS A 27 7.72 -16.72 -16.66
CA HIS A 27 6.40 -16.08 -16.65
C HIS A 27 5.80 -16.24 -15.24
N CYS A 28 5.78 -15.15 -14.47
CA CYS A 28 5.05 -15.09 -13.21
C CYS A 28 3.55 -14.87 -13.51
N GLY A 29 2.78 -15.96 -13.59
CA GLY A 29 1.32 -15.88 -13.62
C GLY A 29 0.76 -15.64 -12.22
N VAL A 30 -0.10 -14.64 -12.06
CA VAL A 30 -0.88 -14.40 -10.84
C VAL A 30 -2.19 -15.19 -10.96
N LEU A 31 -2.46 -16.06 -10.00
CA LEU A 31 -3.65 -16.92 -9.96
C LEU A 31 -4.73 -16.25 -9.10
N ILE A 32 -5.95 -16.06 -9.62
CA ILE A 32 -7.11 -15.61 -8.84
C ILE A 32 -8.16 -16.73 -8.91
N ARG A 33 -8.50 -17.32 -7.76
CA ARG A 33 -9.58 -18.31 -7.63
C ARG A 33 -10.91 -17.58 -7.40
N SER A 34 -11.94 -17.96 -8.15
CA SER A 34 -13.33 -17.58 -7.88
C SER A 34 -14.15 -18.86 -7.71
N ALA A 35 -14.86 -18.97 -6.58
CA ALA A 35 -15.82 -20.05 -6.36
C ALA A 35 -17.19 -19.59 -6.84
N ALA A 36 -17.81 -20.35 -7.75
CA ALA A 36 -19.26 -20.33 -7.94
C ALA A 36 -19.74 -21.72 -8.36
N GLY A 37 -20.64 -22.28 -7.57
CA GLY A 37 -21.31 -23.54 -7.85
C GLY A 37 -22.46 -23.37 -8.84
N THR A 38 -22.66 -24.39 -9.68
CA THR A 38 -23.82 -25.30 -9.65
C THR A 38 -23.75 -26.18 -10.89
N GLY A 39 -23.31 -27.42 -10.70
CA GLY A 39 -23.25 -28.43 -11.76
C GLY A 39 -23.32 -29.80 -11.12
N THR A 40 -24.47 -30.46 -11.27
CA THR A 40 -24.69 -31.84 -10.87
C THR A 40 -23.84 -32.76 -11.75
N GLY A 41 -22.65 -33.10 -11.27
CA GLY A 41 -21.79 -34.13 -11.82
C GLY A 41 -21.22 -34.95 -10.68
N THR A 42 -21.69 -36.19 -10.54
CA THR A 42 -21.13 -37.19 -9.62
C THR A 42 -19.76 -37.64 -10.13
N GLY A 43 -18.77 -36.78 -9.95
CA GLY A 43 -17.36 -37.14 -9.94
C GLY A 43 -16.84 -36.73 -8.58
N SER A 44 -16.49 -37.72 -7.74
CA SER A 44 -15.94 -37.51 -6.41
C SER A 44 -14.59 -36.81 -6.53
N SER A 45 -14.60 -35.47 -6.62
CA SER A 45 -13.41 -34.68 -6.35
C SER A 45 -13.20 -34.78 -4.84
N VAL A 46 -12.18 -35.51 -4.43
CA VAL A 46 -11.69 -35.46 -3.05
C VAL A 46 -11.38 -34.00 -2.79
N ALA A 47 -12.27 -33.31 -2.09
CA ALA A 47 -12.05 -31.96 -1.61
C ALA A 47 -10.75 -32.02 -0.82
N ALA A 48 -9.72 -31.33 -1.29
CA ALA A 48 -8.45 -31.24 -0.58
C ALA A 48 -8.79 -30.78 0.84
N THR A 49 -8.55 -31.65 1.83
CA THR A 49 -8.82 -31.32 3.22
C THR A 49 -8.06 -30.04 3.55
N ASP A 50 -8.79 -28.96 3.83
CA ASP A 50 -8.23 -27.69 4.33
C ASP A 50 -7.54 -27.98 5.66
N THR A 51 -6.26 -28.34 5.60
CA THR A 51 -5.47 -28.57 6.80
C THR A 51 -5.17 -27.22 7.44
N LEU A 52 -5.14 -27.16 8.77
CA LEU A 52 -4.68 -25.96 9.50
C LEU A 52 -3.30 -25.49 9.02
N SER A 53 -2.44 -26.43 8.58
CA SER A 53 -1.15 -26.13 7.98
C SER A 53 -1.29 -25.40 6.64
N ALA A 54 -2.14 -25.88 5.73
CA ALA A 54 -2.40 -25.22 4.45
C ALA A 54 -2.97 -23.80 4.65
N ALA A 55 -3.98 -23.67 5.51
CA ALA A 55 -4.57 -22.36 5.84
C ALA A 55 -3.53 -21.40 6.47
N PHE A 56 -2.66 -21.91 7.35
CA PHE A 56 -1.58 -21.13 7.94
C PHE A 56 -0.58 -20.66 6.87
N TRP A 57 -0.18 -21.53 5.94
CA TRP A 57 0.73 -21.14 4.86
C TRP A 57 0.08 -20.13 3.91
N ASP A 58 -1.18 -20.34 3.54
CA ASP A 58 -1.94 -19.45 2.67
C ASP A 58 -2.11 -18.06 3.29
N TYR A 59 -2.41 -17.99 4.58
CA TYR A 59 -2.48 -16.71 5.29
C TYR A 59 -1.13 -15.98 5.29
N ASN A 60 -0.03 -16.70 5.52
CA ASN A 60 1.30 -16.10 5.49
C ASN A 60 1.75 -15.63 4.10
N LEU A 61 1.15 -16.15 3.01
CA LEU A 61 1.41 -15.64 1.66
C LEU A 61 0.96 -14.18 1.50
N LEU A 62 -0.06 -13.74 2.25
CA LEU A 62 -0.54 -12.35 2.21
C LEU A 62 0.51 -11.33 2.67
N PHE A 63 1.48 -11.77 3.46
CA PHE A 63 2.53 -10.92 4.04
C PHE A 63 3.92 -11.18 3.44
N ARG A 64 3.98 -11.86 2.28
CA ARG A 64 5.24 -12.00 1.55
C ARG A 64 5.56 -10.73 0.78
N SER A 65 6.80 -10.27 0.92
CA SER A 65 7.34 -9.15 0.17
C SER A 65 7.37 -9.42 -1.34
N GLN A 66 6.81 -8.51 -2.12
CA GLN A 66 6.83 -8.49 -3.57
C GLN A 66 7.95 -7.57 -4.06
N ARG A 67 9.13 -8.11 -4.35
CA ARG A 67 10.28 -7.29 -4.79
C ARG A 67 10.18 -6.79 -6.21
N ASN A 68 9.44 -7.50 -7.06
CA ASN A 68 9.36 -7.21 -8.49
C ASN A 68 8.14 -6.37 -8.81
N GLU A 69 8.33 -5.38 -9.68
CA GLU A 69 7.25 -4.66 -10.34
C GLU A 69 6.89 -5.34 -11.67
N CYS A 70 5.76 -4.93 -12.23
CA CYS A 70 5.28 -5.32 -13.55
C CYS A 70 4.87 -4.05 -14.30
N PRO A 71 5.85 -3.24 -14.76
CA PRO A 71 5.59 -1.95 -15.39
C PRO A 71 4.93 -2.10 -16.77
N ASP A 72 5.28 -3.16 -17.50
CA ASP A 72 4.65 -3.53 -18.76
C ASP A 72 3.41 -4.41 -18.47
N PRO A 73 2.23 -4.04 -18.97
CA PRO A 73 1.02 -4.84 -18.75
C PRO A 73 1.15 -6.25 -19.32
N VAL A 74 0.84 -7.26 -18.51
CA VAL A 74 0.85 -8.67 -18.91
C VAL A 74 -0.58 -9.22 -19.00
N PRO A 75 -0.93 -9.97 -20.06
CA PRO A 75 -2.24 -10.60 -20.14
C PRO A 75 -2.37 -11.69 -19.09
N LEU A 76 -3.44 -11.65 -18.31
CA LEU A 76 -3.81 -12.70 -17.38
C LEU A 76 -4.55 -13.81 -18.12
N ARG A 77 -4.18 -15.05 -17.81
CA ARG A 77 -4.89 -16.23 -18.30
C ARG A 77 -6.03 -16.56 -17.34
N VAL A 78 -7.25 -16.63 -17.86
CA VAL A 78 -8.40 -17.16 -17.13
C VAL A 78 -8.18 -18.65 -16.89
N THR A 79 -8.11 -19.05 -15.61
CA THR A 79 -7.89 -20.46 -15.23
C THR A 79 -9.19 -21.21 -15.01
N GLU A 80 -10.23 -20.53 -14.54
CA GLU A 80 -11.54 -21.07 -14.24
C GLU A 80 -12.61 -20.03 -14.62
N GLY A 81 -13.76 -20.48 -15.15
CA GLY A 81 -14.83 -19.59 -15.59
C GLY A 81 -14.55 -18.82 -16.88
N ALA A 82 -15.26 -17.71 -17.09
CA ALA A 82 -15.11 -16.81 -18.23
C ALA A 82 -15.45 -15.37 -17.84
N ILE A 83 -14.82 -14.39 -18.50
CA ILE A 83 -15.21 -12.97 -18.37
C ILE A 83 -16.58 -12.80 -19.04
N PRO A 84 -17.60 -12.27 -18.33
CA PRO A 84 -18.91 -12.03 -18.93
C PRO A 84 -18.80 -11.14 -20.18
N PRO A 85 -19.54 -11.43 -21.26
CA PRO A 85 -19.45 -10.65 -22.50
C PRO A 85 -19.92 -9.20 -22.33
N ASP A 86 -20.77 -8.95 -21.33
CA ASP A 86 -21.31 -7.65 -20.94
C ASP A 86 -20.51 -7.00 -19.79
N PHE A 87 -19.37 -7.58 -19.41
CA PHE A 87 -18.51 -6.97 -18.38
C PHE A 87 -17.99 -5.61 -18.87
N PRO A 88 -18.08 -4.54 -18.07
CA PRO A 88 -17.69 -3.22 -18.52
C PRO A 88 -16.18 -3.10 -18.75
N ALA A 89 -15.80 -2.29 -19.75
CA ALA A 89 -14.41 -1.86 -19.89
C ALA A 89 -14.03 -0.98 -18.70
N GLY A 90 -12.80 -1.13 -18.23
CA GLY A 90 -12.31 -0.33 -17.12
C GLY A 90 -11.15 -0.99 -16.38
N THR A 91 -10.69 -0.30 -15.34
CA THR A 91 -9.54 -0.75 -14.55
C THR A 91 -9.92 -0.85 -13.09
N TYR A 92 -9.67 -2.01 -12.50
CA TYR A 92 -9.70 -2.20 -11.06
C TYR A 92 -8.32 -1.93 -10.48
N TYR A 93 -8.21 -0.89 -9.65
CA TYR A 93 -6.98 -0.54 -8.95
C TYR A 93 -7.01 -1.07 -7.52
N LEU A 94 -5.87 -1.58 -7.05
CA LEU A 94 -5.72 -2.09 -5.70
C LEU A 94 -4.40 -1.58 -5.10
N ALA A 95 -4.52 -0.63 -4.18
CA ALA A 95 -3.42 -0.21 -3.31
C ALA A 95 -3.25 -1.18 -2.13
N GLY A 96 -2.04 -1.28 -1.61
CA GLY A 96 -1.71 -2.10 -0.45
C GLY A 96 -0.20 -2.13 -0.21
N PRO A 97 0.27 -2.69 0.89
CA PRO A 97 1.70 -2.88 1.12
C PRO A 97 2.28 -3.93 0.16
N GLY A 98 3.41 -3.63 -0.45
CA GLY A 98 4.17 -4.58 -1.27
C GLY A 98 5.39 -5.18 -0.55
N MET A 99 5.94 -4.49 0.44
CA MET A 99 7.20 -4.86 1.08
C MET A 99 7.04 -4.99 2.59
N PHE A 100 7.36 -6.15 3.15
CA PHE A 100 7.23 -6.47 4.58
C PHE A 100 8.56 -6.82 5.25
N SER A 101 9.58 -7.15 4.46
CA SER A 101 10.91 -7.53 4.91
C SER A 101 11.98 -6.97 3.97
N ASP A 102 13.06 -6.46 4.54
CA ASP A 102 14.18 -5.92 3.78
C ASP A 102 15.26 -7.00 3.53
N ASP A 103 16.35 -6.64 2.86
CA ASP A 103 17.46 -7.56 2.56
C ASP A 103 18.46 -7.70 3.72
N HIS A 104 18.15 -7.10 4.88
CA HIS A 104 19.02 -7.04 6.06
C HIS A 104 18.36 -7.62 7.32
N GLY A 105 17.23 -8.32 7.16
CA GLY A 105 16.54 -9.05 8.23
C GLY A 105 15.59 -8.19 9.06
N SER A 106 15.31 -6.94 8.66
CA SER A 106 14.26 -6.13 9.28
C SER A 106 12.90 -6.50 8.69
N THR A 107 11.87 -6.41 9.53
CA THR A 107 10.48 -6.56 9.13
C THR A 107 9.68 -5.33 9.53
N VAL A 108 8.62 -5.05 8.78
CA VAL A 108 7.70 -3.95 9.06
C VAL A 108 6.29 -4.47 9.24
N HIS A 109 5.51 -3.75 10.03
CA HIS A 109 4.08 -3.95 10.11
C HIS A 109 3.44 -3.70 8.74
N PRO A 110 2.36 -4.42 8.35
CA PRO A 110 1.69 -4.22 7.06
C PRO A 110 1.30 -2.77 6.77
N LEU A 111 0.91 -2.00 7.78
CA LEU A 111 0.57 -0.58 7.64
C LEU A 111 1.78 0.31 7.28
N ASP A 112 2.99 -0.16 7.56
CA ASP A 112 4.25 0.56 7.35
C ASP A 112 4.99 0.10 6.07
N GLY A 113 4.44 -0.89 5.36
CA GLY A 113 4.99 -1.38 4.09
C GLY A 113 4.74 -0.41 2.94
N HIS A 114 5.71 -0.26 2.04
CA HIS A 114 5.62 0.64 0.89
C HIS A 114 4.43 0.30 -0.03
N GLY A 115 3.73 1.34 -0.49
CA GLY A 115 2.55 1.22 -1.34
C GLY A 115 2.88 0.59 -2.68
N TYR A 116 2.17 -0.49 -3.00
CA TYR A 116 2.29 -1.26 -4.21
C TYR A 116 0.95 -1.26 -4.93
N LEU A 117 0.85 -0.40 -5.93
CA LEU A 117 -0.34 -0.22 -6.74
C LEU A 117 -0.41 -1.32 -7.79
N ARG A 118 -1.52 -2.05 -7.80
CA ARG A 118 -1.84 -3.06 -8.81
C ARG A 118 -3.00 -2.58 -9.65
N SER A 119 -2.98 -2.87 -10.94
CA SER A 119 -4.08 -2.60 -11.84
C SER A 119 -4.48 -3.87 -12.59
N PHE A 120 -5.80 -4.03 -12.78
CA PHE A 120 -6.42 -5.08 -13.58
C PHE A 120 -7.31 -4.38 -14.61
N ARG A 121 -6.82 -4.25 -15.85
CA ARG A 121 -7.53 -3.57 -16.93
C ARG A 121 -8.29 -4.58 -17.77
N PHE A 122 -9.61 -4.42 -17.84
CA PHE A 122 -10.51 -5.29 -18.58
C PHE A 122 -10.74 -4.75 -19.98
N HIS A 123 -10.54 -5.61 -20.98
CA HIS A 123 -10.82 -5.34 -22.39
C HIS A 123 -11.93 -6.29 -22.86
N PRO A 124 -13.22 -5.91 -22.69
CA PRO A 124 -14.33 -6.84 -22.93
C PRO A 124 -14.45 -7.29 -24.39
N GLY A 125 -14.10 -6.42 -25.36
CA GLY A 125 -14.07 -6.79 -26.78
C GLY A 125 -13.06 -7.91 -27.09
N GLU A 126 -11.94 -7.94 -26.38
CA GLU A 126 -10.89 -8.97 -26.53
C GLU A 126 -11.06 -10.13 -25.53
N ARG A 127 -11.95 -9.97 -24.54
CA ARG A 127 -12.10 -10.90 -23.40
C ARG A 127 -10.78 -11.17 -22.69
N THR A 128 -9.96 -10.13 -22.54
CA THR A 128 -8.67 -10.18 -21.85
C THR A 128 -8.66 -9.28 -20.62
N VAL A 129 -7.81 -9.62 -19.65
CA VAL A 129 -7.47 -8.75 -18.53
C VAL A 129 -5.97 -8.55 -18.54
N HIS A 130 -5.50 -7.32 -18.50
CA HIS A 130 -4.09 -7.00 -18.35
C HIS A 130 -3.77 -6.62 -16.90
N TYR A 131 -2.70 -7.20 -16.37
CA TYR A 131 -2.17 -6.90 -15.05
C TYR A 131 -0.91 -6.04 -15.16
N SER A 132 -0.83 -4.99 -14.36
CA SER A 132 0.41 -4.25 -14.12
C SER A 132 0.50 -3.87 -12.66
N ALA A 133 1.73 -3.61 -12.20
CA ALA A 133 1.94 -3.20 -10.82
C ALA A 133 3.24 -2.42 -10.66
N ARG A 134 3.20 -1.38 -9.83
CA ARG A 134 4.35 -0.55 -9.47
C ARG A 134 4.26 -0.11 -8.03
N TYR A 135 5.41 0.12 -7.41
CA TYR A 135 5.51 0.84 -6.16
C TYR A 135 5.18 2.32 -6.39
N VAL A 136 4.57 2.93 -5.39
CA VAL A 136 4.47 4.39 -5.32
C VAL A 136 5.84 4.93 -4.94
N GLU A 137 6.42 5.80 -5.77
CA GLU A 137 7.75 6.40 -5.59
C GLU A 137 7.73 7.52 -4.53
N THR A 138 7.30 7.18 -3.31
CA THR A 138 7.33 8.09 -2.17
C THR A 138 8.77 8.44 -1.81
N ALA A 139 8.96 9.58 -1.13
CA ALA A 139 10.28 9.94 -0.60
C ALA A 139 10.89 8.82 0.26
N ALA A 140 10.06 8.14 1.07
CA ALA A 140 10.51 7.06 1.92
C ALA A 140 10.88 5.80 1.15
N LYS A 141 10.15 5.46 0.08
CA LYS A 141 10.52 4.35 -0.80
C LYS A 141 11.86 4.63 -1.46
N ARG A 142 12.06 5.84 -2.00
CA ARG A 142 13.32 6.23 -2.66
C ARG A 142 14.52 6.16 -1.73
N GLU A 143 14.37 6.51 -0.45
CA GLU A 143 15.44 6.38 0.54
C GLU A 143 15.78 4.92 0.89
N GLU A 144 14.77 4.05 0.93
CA GLU A 144 14.90 2.68 1.42
C GLU A 144 15.14 1.64 0.32
N SER A 145 14.77 1.93 -0.92
CA SER A 145 15.17 1.14 -2.08
C SER A 145 16.55 1.62 -2.53
N GLY A 146 17.59 0.77 -2.43
CA GLY A 146 18.94 1.14 -2.85
C GLY A 146 19.03 1.37 -4.36
N ASP A 147 18.68 2.59 -4.80
CA ASP A 147 18.70 3.17 -6.14
C ASP A 147 18.87 2.24 -7.36
N GLY A 148 17.79 2.16 -8.14
CA GLY A 148 17.79 1.65 -9.51
C GLY A 148 16.61 0.72 -9.75
N GLY A 149 15.52 1.23 -10.34
CA GLY A 149 14.27 0.53 -10.66
C GLY A 149 14.40 -0.65 -11.64
N GLY A 150 15.26 -1.62 -11.30
CA GLY A 150 15.62 -2.76 -12.12
C GLY A 150 16.30 -3.83 -11.29
N GLY A 151 15.50 -4.65 -10.59
CA GLY A 151 15.80 -6.05 -10.23
C GLY A 151 17.03 -6.38 -9.37
N GLY A 152 17.85 -5.40 -8.95
CA GLY A 152 19.11 -5.64 -8.24
C GLY A 152 19.37 -4.75 -7.02
N ALA A 153 18.45 -3.84 -6.70
CA ALA A 153 18.55 -2.92 -5.56
C ALA A 153 18.25 -3.63 -4.24
N SER A 154 19.20 -3.59 -3.29
CA SER A 154 18.99 -4.08 -1.92
C SER A 154 18.08 -3.11 -1.17
N TRP A 155 16.99 -3.61 -0.61
CA TRP A 155 16.09 -2.86 0.27
C TRP A 155 16.69 -2.79 1.67
N ARG A 156 16.61 -1.61 2.28
CA ARG A 156 16.97 -1.39 3.68
C ARG A 156 15.96 -0.46 4.33
N PHE A 157 15.24 -0.93 5.33
CA PHE A 157 14.33 -0.07 6.07
C PHE A 157 15.10 0.88 6.99
N THR A 158 14.91 2.18 6.81
CA THR A 158 15.55 3.23 7.60
C THR A 158 14.57 3.87 8.58
N HIS A 159 13.27 3.83 8.29
CA HIS A 159 12.22 4.44 9.10
C HIS A 159 11.49 3.40 9.95
N ARG A 160 11.37 3.67 11.26
CA ARG A 160 10.45 2.93 12.13
C ARG A 160 9.06 3.51 11.97
N GLY A 161 8.13 2.76 11.39
CA GLY A 161 6.73 3.09 11.56
C GLY A 161 6.28 2.82 13.00
N PRO A 162 5.12 3.35 13.42
CA PRO A 162 4.62 3.26 14.80
C PRO A 162 4.45 1.81 15.30
N PHE A 163 4.44 0.82 14.40
CA PHE A 163 4.23 -0.59 14.72
C PHE A 163 5.40 -1.51 14.30
N SER A 164 6.52 -0.96 13.81
CA SER A 164 7.61 -1.73 13.19
C SER A 164 8.87 -1.87 14.04
N VAL A 165 9.56 -3.00 13.91
CA VAL A 165 10.83 -3.30 14.62
C VAL A 165 11.98 -3.41 13.60
N LEU A 166 12.91 -2.45 13.63
CA LEU A 166 14.11 -2.49 12.80
C LEU A 166 15.28 -3.18 13.51
N GLN A 167 15.92 -4.14 12.84
CA GLN A 167 17.14 -4.80 13.30
C GLN A 167 18.35 -3.89 13.04
N GLY A 168 19.26 -3.76 14.02
CA GLY A 168 20.55 -3.04 13.86
C GLY A 168 20.53 -1.51 13.85
N GLY A 169 19.36 -0.85 14.00
CA GLY A 169 19.28 0.62 14.07
C GLY A 169 19.83 1.18 15.39
N LYS A 170 20.66 2.24 15.33
CA LYS A 170 21.09 2.99 16.52
C LYS A 170 19.85 3.45 17.31
N LYS A 171 19.78 3.08 18.59
CA LYS A 171 18.67 3.45 19.50
C LYS A 171 18.59 4.96 19.81
N VAL A 172 19.64 5.71 19.48
CA VAL A 172 19.77 7.13 19.80
C VAL A 172 19.66 7.94 18.51
N GLY A 173 18.68 8.85 18.43
CA GLY A 173 18.49 9.80 17.32
C GLY A 173 17.52 9.36 16.22
N ASN A 174 16.92 8.16 16.31
CA ASN A 174 16.09 7.60 15.24
C ASN A 174 14.58 7.88 15.46
N VAL A 175 14.23 9.17 15.58
CA VAL A 175 12.88 9.69 15.87
C VAL A 175 12.07 10.09 14.63
N LYS A 176 12.51 9.72 13.41
CA LYS A 176 11.68 9.86 12.21
C LYS A 176 10.61 8.77 12.16
N VAL A 177 9.51 8.98 12.90
CA VAL A 177 8.49 7.94 13.17
C VAL A 177 7.31 7.95 12.18
N MET A 178 7.22 8.90 11.23
CA MET A 178 6.12 8.91 10.28
C MET A 178 6.60 9.07 8.83
N LYS A 179 6.61 7.97 8.08
CA LYS A 179 6.85 7.97 6.63
C LYS A 179 5.54 7.76 5.88
N ASN A 180 5.27 8.60 4.88
CA ASN A 180 4.16 8.36 3.98
C ASN A 180 4.52 7.22 3.01
N VAL A 181 3.75 6.13 3.10
CA VAL A 181 3.94 4.93 2.28
C VAL A 181 2.86 4.77 1.20
N ALA A 182 1.87 5.66 1.12
CA ALA A 182 0.84 5.68 0.05
C ALA A 182 0.16 4.31 -0.20
N ASN A 183 -0.14 3.55 0.85
CA ASN A 183 -0.54 2.13 0.74
C ASN A 183 -2.00 1.84 1.13
N THR A 184 -2.78 2.81 1.60
CA THR A 184 -4.05 2.54 2.30
C THR A 184 -5.22 2.39 1.34
N SER A 185 -5.41 3.33 0.43
CA SER A 185 -6.52 3.30 -0.53
C SER A 185 -6.14 3.97 -1.84
N VAL A 186 -6.95 3.75 -2.87
CA VAL A 186 -6.81 4.38 -4.17
C VAL A 186 -8.10 5.10 -4.53
N LEU A 187 -8.00 6.30 -5.11
CA LEU A 187 -9.12 7.15 -5.49
C LEU A 187 -8.92 7.63 -6.93
N ARG A 188 -9.94 7.44 -7.77
CA ARG A 188 -10.01 8.11 -9.07
C ARG A 188 -10.97 9.28 -8.98
N TRP A 189 -10.46 10.51 -9.15
CA TRP A 189 -11.26 11.73 -9.05
C TRP A 189 -10.70 12.83 -9.95
N GLY A 190 -11.58 13.55 -10.67
CA GLY A 190 -11.18 14.68 -11.52
C GLY A 190 -10.15 14.32 -12.60
N GLY A 191 -10.25 13.12 -13.18
CA GLY A 191 -9.30 12.61 -14.17
C GLY A 191 -7.99 12.07 -13.59
N ARG A 192 -7.77 12.19 -12.28
CA ARG A 192 -6.54 11.78 -11.59
C ARG A 192 -6.70 10.43 -10.90
N LEU A 193 -5.61 9.71 -10.75
CA LEU A 193 -5.51 8.50 -9.93
C LEU A 193 -4.62 8.80 -8.72
N LEU A 194 -5.15 8.65 -7.52
CA LEU A 194 -4.49 9.05 -6.28
C LEU A 194 -4.33 7.83 -5.37
N CYS A 195 -3.11 7.60 -4.88
CA CYS A 195 -2.81 6.65 -3.81
C CYS A 195 -2.77 7.39 -2.47
N LEU A 196 -3.62 6.99 -1.53
CA LEU A 196 -3.80 7.64 -0.23
C LEU A 196 -3.08 6.84 0.86
N TRP A 197 -2.74 7.54 1.94
CA TRP A 197 -2.24 6.97 3.17
C TRP A 197 -2.81 7.69 4.37
N GLU A 198 -2.94 6.98 5.49
CA GLU A 198 -3.48 7.57 6.71
C GLU A 198 -2.54 8.63 7.30
N GLY A 199 -2.94 9.87 7.09
CA GLY A 199 -2.33 11.05 7.67
C GLY A 199 -1.12 11.57 6.91
N GLY A 200 -1.17 11.50 5.59
CA GLY A 200 -0.26 12.21 4.70
C GLY A 200 -0.94 12.59 3.39
N GLU A 201 -0.24 13.36 2.58
CA GLU A 201 -0.71 13.75 1.26
C GLU A 201 -0.84 12.53 0.33
N PRO A 202 -1.84 12.51 -0.56
CA PRO A 202 -1.93 11.49 -1.57
C PRO A 202 -0.79 11.64 -2.59
N TYR A 203 -0.46 10.55 -3.27
CA TYR A 203 0.42 10.57 -4.44
C TYR A 203 -0.40 10.38 -5.71
N GLU A 204 -0.19 11.24 -6.69
CA GLU A 204 -0.79 11.08 -8.01
C GLU A 204 -0.01 10.09 -8.85
N MET A 205 -0.75 9.26 -9.56
CA MET A 205 -0.27 8.17 -10.38
C MET A 205 -0.79 8.35 -11.81
N ASP A 206 0.02 8.03 -12.81
CA ASP A 206 -0.45 7.89 -14.17
C ASP A 206 -1.39 6.66 -14.26
N PRO A 207 -2.64 6.81 -14.70
CA PRO A 207 -3.61 5.72 -14.69
C PRO A 207 -3.31 4.61 -15.72
N ARG A 208 -2.46 4.87 -16.71
CA ARG A 208 -2.07 3.92 -17.76
C ARG A 208 -0.77 3.20 -17.44
N THR A 209 0.26 3.92 -16.99
CA THR A 209 1.61 3.38 -16.75
C THR A 209 1.86 3.01 -15.29
N LEU A 210 1.03 3.51 -14.37
CA LEU A 210 1.21 3.46 -12.91
C LEU A 210 2.45 4.20 -12.41
N GLU A 211 3.02 5.08 -13.23
CA GLU A 211 4.16 5.91 -12.81
C GLU A 211 3.70 6.94 -11.78
N THR A 212 4.56 7.19 -10.79
CA THR A 212 4.27 8.20 -9.76
C THR A 212 4.57 9.58 -10.33
N LEU A 213 3.55 10.43 -10.41
CA LEU A 213 3.69 11.82 -10.86
C LEU A 213 4.20 12.72 -9.72
N GLY A 214 3.85 12.39 -8.47
CA GLY A 214 4.34 13.08 -7.28
C GLY A 214 3.28 13.21 -6.18
N PRO A 215 3.61 13.85 -5.05
CA PRO A 215 2.62 14.22 -4.04
C PRO A 215 1.60 15.19 -4.65
N PHE A 216 0.34 15.05 -4.26
CA PHE A 216 -0.77 15.84 -4.77
C PHE A 216 -1.47 16.59 -3.64
N ASP A 217 -1.48 17.92 -3.70
CA ASP A 217 -2.18 18.74 -2.72
C ASP A 217 -3.69 18.77 -3.00
N LEU A 218 -4.38 17.76 -2.48
CA LEU A 218 -5.83 17.60 -2.64
C LEU A 218 -6.65 18.58 -1.78
N LEU A 219 -6.02 19.27 -0.83
CA LEU A 219 -6.69 20.22 0.06
C LEU A 219 -6.39 21.68 -0.29
N GLY A 220 -5.49 21.95 -1.24
CA GLY A 220 -5.03 23.31 -1.54
C GLY A 220 -4.25 23.92 -0.36
N LEU A 221 -3.63 23.10 0.48
CA LEU A 221 -2.88 23.52 1.66
C LEU A 221 -1.42 23.89 1.36
N ALA A 222 -0.88 23.51 0.20
CA ALA A 222 0.47 23.80 -0.25
C ALA A 222 0.48 25.09 -1.09
N GLY A 223 0.18 26.22 -0.45
CA GLY A 223 0.52 27.55 -0.97
C GLY A 223 1.92 27.98 -0.49
N PRO A 224 2.64 28.89 -1.18
CA PRO A 224 4.02 29.26 -0.83
C PRO A 224 4.21 30.04 0.49
N ASN A 225 3.17 30.24 1.29
CA ASN A 225 3.26 30.95 2.56
C ASN A 225 2.48 30.16 3.61
N ASP A 226 3.19 29.69 4.63
CA ASP A 226 2.67 29.45 5.98
C ASP A 226 2.10 30.77 6.54
N GLU A 227 0.98 31.24 5.99
CA GLU A 227 0.18 32.30 6.59
C GLU A 227 -1.04 31.67 7.25
N LYS A 228 -0.91 31.54 8.57
CA LYS A 228 -1.95 31.57 9.60
C LYS A 228 -3.16 30.64 9.34
N PRO A 229 -3.42 29.66 10.24
CA PRO A 229 -4.55 28.76 10.06
C PRO A 229 -5.85 29.55 9.86
N PRO A 230 -6.70 29.16 8.88
CA PRO A 230 -7.95 29.85 8.64
C PRO A 230 -8.76 29.89 9.93
N GLY A 231 -9.23 31.09 10.27
CA GLY A 231 -9.96 31.37 11.50
C GLY A 231 -11.07 30.34 11.73
N ASN A 232 -11.11 29.83 12.95
CA ASN A 232 -12.08 28.87 13.46
C ASN A 232 -13.48 29.07 12.86
N ALA A 233 -13.87 28.24 11.89
CA ALA A 233 -15.28 27.99 11.68
C ALA A 233 -15.83 27.34 12.96
N PRO A 234 -16.95 27.80 13.52
CA PRO A 234 -17.43 27.31 14.81
C PRO A 234 -17.80 25.83 14.68
N ALA A 235 -16.90 24.96 15.16
CA ALA A 235 -17.21 23.56 15.39
C ALA A 235 -18.35 23.50 16.43
N ARG A 236 -19.37 22.69 16.14
CA ARG A 236 -20.51 22.47 17.03
C ARG A 236 -20.00 21.94 18.36
N ARG A 237 -19.91 22.83 19.35
CA ARG A 237 -19.29 22.62 20.66
C ARG A 237 -20.06 21.54 21.42
N THR A 238 -19.51 20.33 21.46
CA THR A 238 -19.97 19.27 22.36
C THR A 238 -19.77 19.74 23.80
N GLN A 239 -20.77 19.54 24.67
CA GLN A 239 -20.73 19.93 26.08
C GLN A 239 -19.66 19.10 26.82
N ARG A 240 -18.41 19.59 26.84
CA ARG A 240 -17.37 19.14 27.77
C ARG A 240 -17.07 20.23 28.80
N PRO A 241 -16.70 19.89 30.05
CA PRO A 241 -16.41 20.89 31.08
C PRO A 241 -15.28 21.83 30.65
N TRP A 242 -15.49 23.14 30.78
CA TRP A 242 -14.58 24.21 30.31
C TRP A 242 -13.12 24.05 30.79
N LEU A 243 -12.91 23.60 32.03
CA LEU A 243 -11.57 23.36 32.61
C LEU A 243 -10.80 22.28 31.85
N GLN A 244 -11.48 21.22 31.40
CA GLN A 244 -10.85 20.12 30.69
C GLN A 244 -10.44 20.54 29.27
N GLU A 245 -11.26 21.36 28.60
CA GLU A 245 -10.92 21.90 27.29
C GLU A 245 -9.73 22.86 27.35
N ALA A 246 -9.66 23.75 28.35
CA ALA A 246 -8.52 24.63 28.53
C ALA A 246 -7.21 23.84 28.77
N GLY A 247 -7.27 22.74 29.53
CA GLY A 247 -6.13 21.85 29.72
C GLY A 247 -5.68 21.16 28.43
N LEU A 248 -6.63 20.73 27.58
CA LEU A 248 -6.32 20.12 26.29
C LEU A 248 -5.78 21.13 25.27
N ASP A 249 -6.20 22.40 25.32
CA ASP A 249 -5.64 23.47 24.48
C ASP A 249 -4.17 23.75 24.81
N VAL A 250 -3.84 23.80 26.11
CA VAL A 250 -2.45 23.94 26.56
C VAL A 250 -1.62 22.74 26.12
N ALA A 251 -2.14 21.52 26.28
CA ALA A 251 -1.47 20.31 25.84
C ALA A 251 -1.24 20.30 24.31
N ALA A 252 -2.23 20.70 23.51
CA ALA A 252 -2.11 20.84 22.06
C ALA A 252 -0.99 21.83 21.69
N HIS A 253 -0.93 22.98 22.36
CA HIS A 253 0.08 24.00 22.10
C HIS A 253 1.51 23.51 22.40
N LEU A 254 1.68 22.69 23.44
CA LEU A 254 2.96 22.06 23.78
C LEU A 254 3.34 20.91 22.84
N LEU A 255 2.36 20.19 22.29
CA LEU A 255 2.60 19.08 21.36
C LEU A 255 2.99 19.55 19.97
N ARG A 256 2.39 20.63 19.44
CA ARG A 256 2.62 21.10 18.05
C ARG A 256 4.12 21.26 17.68
N PRO A 257 4.98 21.92 18.49
CA PRO A 257 6.40 22.06 18.15
C PRO A 257 7.13 20.71 18.12
N VAL A 258 6.75 19.76 18.97
CA VAL A 258 7.33 18.42 19.01
C VAL A 258 6.89 17.62 17.79
N LEU A 259 5.59 17.65 17.46
CA LEU A 259 5.03 16.94 16.31
C LEU A 259 5.58 17.49 14.98
N GLY A 260 5.61 18.81 14.81
CA GLY A 260 6.17 19.44 13.61
C GLY A 260 7.69 19.34 13.52
N GLY A 261 8.41 19.58 14.62
CA GLY A 261 9.87 19.64 14.62
C GLY A 261 10.56 18.28 14.71
N VAL A 262 10.20 17.46 15.70
CA VAL A 262 10.87 16.17 15.97
C VAL A 262 10.34 15.08 15.04
N PHE A 263 9.03 15.07 14.78
CA PHE A 263 8.38 14.03 14.00
C PHE A 263 8.09 14.41 12.55
N ASN A 264 8.38 15.65 12.15
CA ASN A 264 8.10 16.17 10.80
C ASN A 264 6.64 15.93 10.37
N MET A 265 5.69 16.00 11.31
CA MET A 265 4.27 15.80 11.02
C MET A 265 3.64 17.10 10.51
N PRO A 266 2.89 17.06 9.38
CA PRO A 266 2.18 18.23 8.90
C PRO A 266 1.07 18.61 9.89
N GLY A 267 0.82 19.91 10.05
CA GLY A 267 -0.16 20.42 11.02
C GLY A 267 -1.58 19.90 10.79
N LYS A 268 -1.94 19.66 9.52
CA LYS A 268 -3.15 18.92 9.13
C LYS A 268 -2.78 17.62 8.46
N ARG A 269 -3.48 16.56 8.85
CA ARG A 269 -3.30 15.21 8.33
C ARG A 269 -4.56 14.79 7.59
N MET A 270 -4.42 14.46 6.31
CA MET A 270 -5.52 13.93 5.51
C MET A 270 -5.68 12.45 5.81
N LEU A 271 -6.91 12.01 6.08
CA LEU A 271 -7.22 10.60 6.27
C LEU A 271 -7.52 9.97 4.90
N ALA A 272 -7.25 8.68 4.76
CA ALA A 272 -7.52 7.93 3.53
C ALA A 272 -9.02 7.61 3.34
N HIS A 273 -9.88 8.19 4.18
CA HIS A 273 -11.32 8.06 4.19
C HIS A 273 -11.98 9.12 3.30
N TYR A 274 -12.67 8.67 2.26
CA TYR A 274 -13.37 9.52 1.33
C TYR A 274 -14.75 8.99 0.96
N LYS A 275 -15.60 9.87 0.45
CA LYS A 275 -16.88 9.52 -0.16
C LYS A 275 -17.10 10.35 -1.42
N VAL A 276 -17.48 9.68 -2.51
CA VAL A 276 -17.84 10.34 -3.77
C VAL A 276 -19.37 10.44 -3.85
N ASP A 277 -19.89 11.66 -4.05
CA ASP A 277 -21.27 11.93 -4.45
C ASP A 277 -21.29 12.20 -5.96
N PRO A 278 -21.54 11.18 -6.80
CA PRO A 278 -21.48 11.34 -8.25
C PRO A 278 -22.60 12.23 -8.78
N ARG A 279 -23.76 12.29 -8.09
CA ARG A 279 -24.90 13.12 -8.53
C ARG A 279 -24.57 14.60 -8.46
N ARG A 280 -23.74 14.99 -7.49
CA ARG A 280 -23.33 16.38 -7.27
C ARG A 280 -21.92 16.69 -7.78
N GLY A 281 -21.23 15.72 -8.38
CA GLY A 281 -19.82 15.90 -8.77
C GLY A 281 -18.96 16.33 -7.58
N ARG A 282 -19.20 15.72 -6.40
CA ARG A 282 -18.54 16.12 -5.15
C ARG A 282 -17.74 14.98 -4.53
N LEU A 283 -16.50 15.27 -4.17
CA LEU A 283 -15.67 14.43 -3.32
C LEU A 283 -15.69 15.00 -1.90
N LEU A 284 -15.97 14.14 -0.93
CA LEU A 284 -15.92 14.43 0.51
C LEU A 284 -14.75 13.67 1.10
N MET A 285 -13.95 14.35 1.91
CA MET A 285 -12.81 13.76 2.61
C MET A 285 -12.74 14.24 4.04
N VAL A 286 -11.94 13.54 4.85
CA VAL A 286 -11.75 13.86 6.25
C VAL A 286 -10.28 14.20 6.50
N ALA A 287 -10.05 15.28 7.25
CA ALA A 287 -8.74 15.63 7.79
C ALA A 287 -8.83 15.86 9.30
N CYS A 288 -7.75 15.65 10.03
CA CYS A 288 -7.63 15.98 11.45
C CYS A 288 -6.35 16.80 11.70
N ASN A 289 -6.27 17.48 12.84
CA ASN A 289 -5.01 18.11 13.26
C ASN A 289 -4.06 17.05 13.81
N ALA A 290 -2.75 17.27 13.69
CA ALA A 290 -1.75 16.32 14.15
C ALA A 290 -1.87 16.02 15.67
N GLU A 291 -2.13 17.04 16.48
CA GLU A 291 -2.28 16.90 17.94
C GLU A 291 -3.52 16.09 18.36
N ASP A 292 -4.58 16.09 17.54
CA ASP A 292 -5.84 15.42 17.86
C ASP A 292 -5.71 13.88 17.82
N MET A 293 -4.57 13.35 17.34
CA MET A 293 -4.24 11.92 17.47
C MET A 293 -3.80 11.51 18.88
N LEU A 294 -3.15 12.43 19.61
CA LEU A 294 -2.59 12.14 20.93
C LEU A 294 -3.47 12.70 22.05
N LEU A 295 -4.39 13.60 21.70
CA LEU A 295 -5.37 14.15 22.61
C LEU A 295 -6.70 13.41 22.44
N PRO A 296 -7.51 13.28 23.51
CA PRO A 296 -8.85 12.74 23.43
C PRO A 296 -9.83 13.75 22.79
N ARG A 297 -9.42 14.35 21.66
CA ARG A 297 -10.15 15.29 20.83
C ARG A 297 -10.44 14.64 19.50
N SER A 298 -11.69 14.69 19.06
CA SER A 298 -12.13 14.09 17.79
C SER A 298 -12.59 15.20 16.85
N ASN A 299 -11.71 16.16 16.57
CA ASN A 299 -12.00 17.24 15.63
C ASN A 299 -11.66 16.79 14.22
N PHE A 300 -12.70 16.51 13.45
CA PHE A 300 -12.58 16.15 12.04
C PHE A 300 -13.06 17.31 11.17
N THR A 301 -12.23 17.71 10.21
CA THR A 301 -12.58 18.66 9.16
C THR A 301 -13.06 17.89 7.94
N PHE A 302 -14.28 18.17 7.49
CA PHE A 302 -14.81 17.60 6.25
C PHE A 302 -14.50 18.55 5.09
N CYS A 303 -13.66 18.10 4.17
CA CYS A 303 -13.26 18.87 2.99
C CYS A 303 -14.09 18.42 1.79
N GLY A 304 -14.68 19.39 1.07
CA GLY A 304 -15.46 19.14 -0.14
C GLY A 304 -14.72 19.67 -1.36
N GLN A 305 -14.48 18.81 -2.33
CA GLN A 305 -13.93 19.17 -3.65
C GLN A 305 -15.02 19.00 -4.70
N PHE A 306 -15.19 19.99 -5.57
CA PHE A 306 -16.09 19.92 -6.72
C PHE A 306 -15.28 19.77 -7.98
N THR A 307 -15.67 18.84 -8.84
CA THR A 307 -15.18 18.85 -10.22
C THR A 307 -16.23 19.56 -11.07
N HIS A 308 -15.80 20.53 -11.87
CA HIS A 308 -16.63 20.99 -12.99
C HIS A 308 -16.74 19.83 -13.97
N LEU A 309 -17.82 19.05 -13.85
CA LEU A 309 -18.15 17.97 -14.76
C LEU A 309 -18.45 18.54 -16.14
N ASN A 310 -17.45 18.63 -17.01
CA ASN A 310 -17.64 18.36 -18.44
C ASN A 310 -17.29 16.88 -18.66
N CYS A 311 -18.15 16.00 -18.17
CA CYS A 311 -18.17 14.59 -18.56
C CYS A 311 -19.05 14.42 -19.81
N SER A 312 -18.73 15.17 -20.85
CA SER A 312 -19.36 15.07 -22.16
C SER A 312 -18.26 14.88 -23.21
N ASN A 313 -18.21 13.66 -23.74
CA ASN A 313 -17.55 13.27 -24.98
C ASN A 313 -16.05 13.57 -25.09
N HIS A 314 -15.22 12.68 -24.53
CA HIS A 314 -13.90 12.41 -25.11
C HIS A 314 -13.91 10.97 -25.64
N PRO A 315 -13.80 10.74 -26.96
CA PRO A 315 -13.95 9.41 -27.55
C PRO A 315 -12.72 8.49 -27.41
N ASP A 316 -11.72 8.85 -26.59
CA ASP A 316 -10.44 8.12 -26.53
C ASP A 316 -10.17 7.41 -25.19
N PHE A 317 -11.19 7.14 -24.38
CA PHE A 317 -11.00 6.51 -23.07
C PHE A 317 -11.96 5.33 -22.83
N ASP A 318 -11.73 4.26 -23.59
CA ASP A 318 -12.08 2.86 -23.26
C ASP A 318 -10.77 2.02 -23.12
#